data_AF-U9UM56-F1
#
_entry.id   AF-U9UM56-F1
#
_cell.length_a   1.000
_cell.length_b   1.000
_cell.length_c   1.000
_cell.angle_alpha   90.00
_cell.angle_beta   90.00
_cell.angle_gamma   90.00
#
_symmetry.space_group_name_H-M   'P 1'
#
loop_
_entity.id
_entity.type
_entity.pdbx_description
1 polymer ?
#
loop_
_entity_poly.entity_id
_entity_poly.type
_entity_poly.pdbx_seq_one_letter_code
_entity_poly.pdbx_strand_id
1 'polypeptide(L)' 'MKECWNSDPDKRSTATDVYTRIKKMCENERKSYVNKYPTKIIESSDIGPITTNNPGRSDALVEVNSEWISNEWQI' A
#
# COMPACT_ATOMS: atom_id res chain seq x y z
N MET A 1 -6.74 4.93 1.91
CA MET A 1 -6.47 3.56 1.38
C MET A 1 -6.77 2.46 2.37
N LYS A 2 -6.55 2.62 3.69
CA LYS A 2 -6.94 1.60 4.68
C LYS A 2 -8.41 1.16 4.57
N GLU A 3 -9.31 2.10 4.31
CA GLU A 3 -10.73 1.85 4.03
C GLU A 3 -11.03 0.95 2.81
N CYS A 4 -10.06 0.81 1.88
CA CYS A 4 -10.18 -0.10 0.74
C CYS A 4 -9.85 -1.55 1.12
N TRP A 5 -9.18 -1.75 2.27
CA TRP A 5 -8.70 -3.04 2.75
C TRP A 5 -9.58 -3.56 3.88
N ASN A 6 -10.91 -3.46 3.71
CA ASN A 6 -11.85 -4.10 4.62
C ASN A 6 -12.13 -5.54 4.15
N SER A 7 -12.09 -6.51 5.05
CA SER A 7 -12.46 -7.90 4.75
C SER A 7 -13.92 -8.00 4.29
N ASP A 8 -14.79 -7.18 4.86
CA ASP A 8 -16.19 -7.05 4.47
C ASP A 8 -16.32 -6.15 3.22
N PRO A 9 -16.81 -6.69 2.08
CA PRO A 9 -16.89 -5.96 0.82
C PRO A 9 -17.84 -4.77 0.90
N ASP A 10 -18.91 -4.85 1.70
CA ASP A 10 -19.92 -3.79 1.80
C ASP A 10 -19.42 -2.59 2.61
N LYS A 11 -18.37 -2.80 3.41
CA LYS A 11 -17.70 -1.75 4.20
C LYS A 11 -16.52 -1.11 3.47
N ARG A 12 -16.16 -1.60 2.28
CA ARG A 12 -15.10 -0.98 1.47
C ARG A 12 -15.61 0.35 0.93
N SER A 13 -14.72 1.34 0.90
CA SER A 13 -15.00 2.60 0.20
C SER A 13 -15.31 2.35 -1.28
N THR A 14 -16.33 3.02 -1.81
CA THR A 14 -16.66 2.89 -3.23
C THR A 14 -15.57 3.48 -4.12
N ALA A 15 -15.46 2.98 -5.35
CA ALA A 15 -14.49 3.51 -6.32
C ALA A 15 -14.66 5.03 -6.56
N THR A 16 -15.92 5.49 -6.57
CA THR A 16 -16.26 6.91 -6.76
C THR A 16 -15.76 7.78 -5.60
N ASP A 17 -15.90 7.31 -4.36
CA ASP A 17 -15.43 8.04 -3.18
C ASP A 17 -13.90 8.16 -3.17
N VAL A 18 -13.22 7.05 -3.44
CA VAL A 18 -11.75 7.00 -3.52
C VAL A 18 -11.25 7.92 -4.65
N TYR A 19 -11.86 7.84 -5.83
CA TYR A 19 -11.54 8.70 -6.97
C TYR A 19 -11.69 10.18 -6.62
N THR A 20 -12.81 10.56 -5.99
CA THR A 20 -13.10 11.95 -5.64
C THR A 20 -12.06 12.51 -4.68
N ARG A 21 -11.63 11.71 -3.69
CA ARG A 21 -10.59 12.09 -2.73
C ARG A 21 -9.23 12.27 -3.42
N ILE A 22 -8.84 11.31 -4.26
CA ILE A 22 -7.57 11.38 -5.00
C ILE A 22 -7.57 12.59 -5.95
N LYS A 23 -8.65 12.81 -6.70
CA LYS A 23 -8.79 13.95 -7.60
C LYS A 23 -8.57 15.28 -6.87
N LYS A 24 -9.20 15.44 -5.69
CA LYS A 24 -9.01 16.63 -4.84
C LYS A 24 -7.56 16.80 -4.39
N MET A 25 -6.89 15.71 -4.01
CA MET A 25 -5.46 15.74 -3.66
C MET A 25 -4.60 16.19 -4.86
N CYS A 26 -4.85 15.63 -6.05
CA CYS A 26 -4.14 16.03 -7.28
C CYS A 26 -4.37 17.50 -7.63
N GLU A 27 -5.60 18.00 -7.49
CA GLU A 27 -5.91 19.41 -7.74
C GLU A 27 -5.20 20.34 -6.76
N ASN A 28 -5.14 19.95 -5.48
CA ASN A 28 -4.42 20.70 -4.46
C ASN A 28 -2.91 20.70 -4.75
N GLU A 29 -2.33 19.54 -5.09
CA GLU A 29 -0.91 19.45 -5.45
C GLU A 29 -0.58 20.31 -6.67
N ARG A 30 -1.43 20.30 -7.70
CA ARG A 30 -1.27 21.16 -8.87
C ARG A 30 -1.26 22.65 -8.50
N LYS A 31 -2.13 23.07 -7.59
CA LYS A 31 -2.16 24.46 -7.09
C LYS A 31 -0.91 24.79 -6.27
N SER A 32 -0.49 23.88 -5.40
CA SER A 32 0.71 24.00 -4.57
C SER A 32 1.98 24.11 -5.42
N TYR A 33 2.08 23.33 -6.50
CA TYR A 33 3.18 23.41 -7.46
C TYR A 33 3.26 24.79 -8.14
N VAL A 34 2.11 25.33 -8.58
CA VAL A 34 2.03 26.71 -9.12
C VAL A 34 2.49 27.74 -8.09
N ASN A 35 2.15 27.53 -6.82
CA ASN A 35 2.56 28.38 -5.70
C ASN A 35 4.00 28.10 -5.20
N LYS A 36 4.75 27.18 -5.84
CA LYS A 36 6.12 26.76 -5.48
C LYS A 36 6.26 26.08 -4.11
N TYR A 37 5.20 25.46 -3.60
CA TYR A 37 5.20 24.69 -2.34
C TYR A 37 4.68 23.25 -2.55
N PRO A 38 5.27 22.44 -3.45
CA PRO A 38 4.80 21.08 -3.70
C PRO A 38 4.94 20.18 -2.47
N THR A 39 4.13 19.12 -2.41
CA THR A 39 4.27 18.09 -1.38
C THR A 39 5.61 17.37 -1.57
N LYS A 40 6.40 17.28 -0.50
CA LYS A 40 7.67 16.57 -0.53
C LYS A 40 7.42 15.06 -0.47
N ILE A 41 7.96 14.32 -1.43
CA ILE A 41 8.03 12.86 -1.34
C ILE A 41 9.13 12.54 -0.33
N ILE A 42 8.77 11.80 0.72
CA ILE A 42 9.72 11.28 1.70
C ILE A 42 9.94 9.80 1.41
N GLU A 43 11.20 9.39 1.40
CA GLU A 43 11.52 7.97 1.30
C GLU A 43 11.16 7.30 2.63
N SER A 44 10.41 6.21 2.56
CA SER A 44 10.11 5.36 3.71
C SER A 44 10.99 4.13 3.64
N SER A 45 11.72 3.84 4.71
CA SER A 45 12.45 2.57 4.85
C SER A 45 11.50 1.38 4.96
N ASP A 46 10.25 1.61 5.36
CA ASP A 46 9.21 0.59 5.51
C ASP A 46 8.52 0.25 4.19
N ILE A 47 8.61 1.13 3.18
CA ILE A 47 7.94 1.00 1.88
C ILE A 47 8.95 1.31 0.78
N GLY A 48 9.70 0.29 0.39
CA GLY A 48 10.59 0.27 -0.76
C GLY A 48 10.58 -1.12 -1.41
N PRO A 49 11.29 -1.33 -2.54
CA PRO A 49 11.47 -2.68 -3.08
C PRO A 49 12.06 -3.55 -1.96
N ILE A 50 11.26 -4.53 -1.50
CA ILE A 50 11.74 -5.55 -0.58
C ILE A 50 12.85 -6.26 -1.34
N THR A 51 14.10 -6.02 -0.95
CA THR A 51 15.23 -6.79 -1.44
C THR A 51 15.12 -8.16 -0.78
N THR A 52 14.22 -9.00 -1.28
CA THR A 52 14.37 -10.45 -1.16
C THR A 52 15.63 -10.80 -1.94
N ASN A 53 16.80 -10.57 -1.32
CA ASN A 53 17.92 -11.46 -1.53
C ASN A 53 17.32 -12.81 -1.15
N ASN A 54 17.05 -13.63 -2.16
CA ASN A 54 16.70 -15.02 -1.97
C ASN A 54 18.04 -15.76 -2.01
N PRO A 55 18.68 -16.09 -0.87
CA PRO A 55 19.86 -16.91 -0.87
C PRO A 55 19.38 -18.37 -0.98
N GLY A 56 18.83 -18.74 -2.13
CA GLY A 56 18.05 -19.98 -2.19
C GLY A 56 17.51 -20.30 -3.57
N ARG A 57 18.38 -20.38 -4.58
CA ARG A 57 18.10 -21.14 -5.80
C ARG A 57 19.03 -22.34 -5.89
N SER A 58 18.80 -23.32 -5.02
CA SER A 58 18.73 -24.75 -5.35
C SER A 58 18.72 -25.60 -4.07
N ASP A 59 17.77 -26.53 -4.04
CA ASP A 59 17.78 -27.79 -3.28
C ASP A 59 17.63 -27.76 -1.76
N ALA A 60 16.38 -27.72 -1.29
CA ALA A 60 15.76 -28.82 -0.54
C ALA A 60 14.32 -28.43 -0.12
N LEU A 61 13.41 -29.39 -0.23
CA LEU A 61 12.04 -29.34 0.29
C LEU A 61 12.04 -28.89 1.77
N VAL A 62 11.44 -27.74 2.08
CA VAL A 62 10.95 -27.48 3.44
C VAL A 62 9.60 -26.77 3.33
N GLU A 63 8.64 -27.36 4.01
CA GLU A 63 7.21 -27.06 4.02
C GLU A 63 6.93 -25.57 4.25
N VAL A 64 5.98 -25.04 3.47
CA VAL A 64 5.41 -23.72 3.72
C VAL A 64 4.70 -23.81 5.06
N ASN A 65 5.33 -23.30 6.14
CA ASN A 65 4.69 -23.17 7.43
C ASN A 65 3.47 -22.25 7.30
N SER A 66 2.29 -22.88 7.24
CA SER A 66 0.96 -22.28 7.14
C SER A 66 0.57 -21.37 8.31
N GLU A 67 1.46 -21.15 9.28
CA GLU A 67 1.21 -20.35 10.49
C GLU A 67 1.37 -18.83 10.27
N TRP A 68 2.09 -18.38 9.24
CA TRP A 68 2.29 -16.94 9.00
C TRP A 68 1.13 -16.26 8.28
N ILE A 69 0.32 -17.01 7.53
CA ILE A 69 -0.80 -16.42 6.76
C ILE A 69 -2.02 -16.15 7.66
N SER A 70 -2.16 -16.84 8.80
CA SER A 70 -3.33 -16.68 9.66
C SER A 70 -3.26 -15.50 10.65
N ASN A 71 -2.07 -14.98 10.97
CA ASN A 71 -1.90 -14.03 12.07
C ASN A 71 -1.87 -12.56 11.64
N GLU A 72 -1.89 -12.26 10.33
CA GLU A 72 -1.79 -10.88 9.80
C GLU A 72 -3.10 -10.32 9.25
N TRP A 73 -4.19 -11.10 9.24
CA TRP A 73 -5.51 -10.69 8.72
C TRP A 73 -6.59 -10.47 9.80
N GLN A 74 -6.20 -10.23 11.06
CA GLN A 74 -7.14 -9.78 12.10
C GLN A 74 -7.28 -8.25 12.09
N ILE A 75 -7.89 -7.72 11.02
CA ILE A 75 -8.53 -6.39 10.98
C ILE A 75 -9.94 -6.53 10.42
#